data_AF-A0A948TQU3-F1
#
_entry.id   AF-A0A948TQU3-F1
#
_cell.length_a   1.000
_cell.length_b   1.000
_cell.length_c   1.000
_cell.angle_alpha   90.00
_cell.angle_beta   90.00
_cell.angle_gamma   90.00
#
_symmetry.space_group_name_H-M   'P 1'
#
loop_
_entity.id
_entity.type
_entity.pdbx_description
1 polymer ?
#
loop_
_entity_poly.entity_id
_entity_poly.type
_entity_poly.pdbx_seq_one_letter_code
_entity_poly.pdbx_strand_id
1 'polypeptide(L)'
;MIKKEIQKLIAQELKKEDVFEINVECPADPKNGDYSSNIALRMDNPLESAQHLARNIKSGMFSKIEAVKPGFLNFYLSESFLQKKLKEIIKEKDRFGCLPKKNQTINVEFISANPTGPLTLGNGRGGFCGDVLARVLEKAGYIVCREYYINDRGVQIEKLGHSILKDDQAVYKGEYIDQLSKRVKGDYKEAGEKASSIILEEMIKPTVKRMGIDFDVWFSEKTLYQDSSVDRTIKDLEKRGFTYVSEKATWFKSKDLEDDKDRVLIRSDGQKTYFASD
;
A
#
# COMPACT_ATOMS: atom_id res chain seq x y z
N MET A 1 -20.20 -9.92 3.04
CA MET A 1 -20.90 -11.13 2.57
C MET A 1 -22.32 -11.21 3.14
N ILE A 2 -22.52 -11.15 4.46
CA ILE A 2 -23.86 -11.23 5.09
C ILE A 2 -24.77 -10.05 4.72
N LYS A 3 -24.28 -8.80 4.80
CA LYS A 3 -25.05 -7.61 4.38
C LYS A 3 -25.62 -7.74 2.96
N LYS A 4 -24.80 -8.20 2.00
CA LYS A 4 -25.23 -8.44 0.61
C LYS A 4 -26.30 -9.53 0.51
N GLU A 5 -26.19 -10.59 1.31
CA GLU A 5 -27.21 -11.64 1.34
C GLU A 5 -28.53 -11.13 1.94
N ILE A 6 -28.48 -10.30 2.99
CA ILE A 6 -29.67 -9.63 3.54
C ILE A 6 -30.32 -8.73 2.48
N GLN A 7 -29.52 -7.91 1.77
CA GLN A 7 -30.01 -7.06 0.68
C GLN A 7 -30.73 -7.90 -0.38
N LYS A 8 -30.15 -9.02 -0.78
CA LYS A 8 -30.75 -9.95 -1.75
C LYS A 8 -32.05 -10.56 -1.25
N LEU A 9 -32.10 -11.03 -0.01
CA LEU A 9 -33.32 -11.61 0.58
C LEU A 9 -34.46 -10.57 0.67
N ILE A 10 -34.15 -9.34 1.04
CA ILE A 10 -35.12 -8.23 1.06
C ILE A 10 -35.60 -7.92 -0.36
N ALA A 11 -34.69 -7.80 -1.34
CA ALA A 11 -35.04 -7.51 -2.72
C ALA A 11 -35.96 -8.59 -3.33
N GLN A 12 -35.64 -9.86 -3.08
CA GLN A 12 -36.44 -11.01 -3.51
C GLN A 12 -37.86 -10.98 -2.94
N GLU A 13 -38.00 -10.68 -1.65
CA GLU A 13 -39.32 -10.61 -1.01
C GLU A 13 -40.14 -9.42 -1.52
N LEU A 14 -39.50 -8.26 -1.73
CA LEU A 14 -40.19 -7.07 -2.25
C LEU A 14 -40.60 -7.19 -3.73
N LYS A 15 -40.07 -8.19 -4.47
CA LYS A 15 -40.26 -8.36 -5.92
C LYS A 15 -40.02 -7.07 -6.72
N LYS A 16 -39.16 -6.20 -6.19
CA LYS A 16 -38.80 -4.89 -6.75
C LYS A 16 -37.29 -4.82 -6.72
N GLU A 17 -36.64 -5.10 -7.84
CA GLU A 17 -35.18 -5.02 -7.94
C GLU A 17 -34.68 -3.56 -7.97
N ASP A 18 -35.54 -2.59 -8.33
CA ASP A 18 -35.07 -1.26 -8.79
C ASP A 18 -35.57 -0.01 -8.06
N VAL A 19 -36.32 -0.12 -6.96
CA VAL A 19 -37.00 1.09 -6.40
C VAL A 19 -36.26 1.73 -5.22
N PHE A 20 -35.45 1.00 -4.47
CA PHE A 20 -34.78 1.54 -3.28
C PHE A 20 -33.40 0.93 -3.03
N GLU A 21 -32.42 1.78 -2.72
CA GLU A 21 -31.14 1.32 -2.17
C GLU A 21 -31.37 0.67 -0.80
N ILE A 22 -31.23 -0.66 -0.73
CA ILE A 22 -31.41 -1.42 0.51
C ILE A 22 -30.16 -1.23 1.37
N ASN A 23 -30.24 -0.38 2.40
CA ASN A 23 -29.15 -0.23 3.36
C ASN A 23 -29.25 -1.32 4.44
N VAL A 24 -28.10 -1.92 4.77
CA VAL A 24 -27.94 -2.88 5.86
C VAL A 24 -26.72 -2.50 6.69
N GLU A 25 -26.95 -2.26 7.96
CA GLU A 25 -25.94 -1.80 8.90
C GLU A 25 -25.85 -2.72 10.13
N CYS A 26 -24.79 -2.55 10.91
CA CYS A 26 -24.71 -3.15 12.24
C CYS A 26 -25.25 -2.11 13.22
N PRO A 27 -26.35 -2.39 13.95
CA PRO A 27 -26.94 -1.42 14.85
C PRO A 27 -26.00 -1.08 16.01
N ALA A 28 -26.09 0.12 16.55
CA ALA A 28 -25.25 0.57 17.67
C ALA A 28 -25.55 -0.18 18.98
N ASP A 29 -26.83 -0.53 19.22
CA ASP A 29 -27.23 -1.37 20.35
C ASP A 29 -27.36 -2.83 19.87
N PRO A 30 -26.55 -3.77 20.40
CA PRO A 30 -26.62 -5.19 20.07
C PRO A 30 -27.99 -5.84 20.34
N LYS A 31 -28.83 -5.25 21.20
CA LYS A 31 -30.20 -5.72 21.42
C LYS A 31 -31.07 -5.60 20.17
N ASN A 32 -30.68 -4.76 19.22
CA ASN A 32 -31.37 -4.58 17.94
C ASN A 32 -30.85 -5.52 16.84
N GLY A 33 -30.17 -6.61 17.22
CA GLY A 33 -29.69 -7.65 16.31
C GLY A 33 -28.28 -7.43 15.79
N ASP A 34 -27.80 -8.39 15.00
CA ASP A 34 -26.47 -8.35 14.39
C ASP A 34 -26.43 -7.42 13.18
N TYR A 35 -27.58 -7.32 12.49
CA TYR A 35 -27.79 -6.43 11.36
C TYR A 35 -29.17 -5.80 11.42
N SER A 36 -29.30 -4.59 10.90
CA SER A 36 -30.58 -3.89 10.76
C SER A 36 -30.73 -3.27 9.38
N SER A 37 -31.96 -3.17 8.91
CA SER A 37 -32.33 -2.43 7.72
C SER A 37 -33.50 -1.49 8.02
N ASN A 38 -33.41 -0.27 7.47
CA ASN A 38 -34.46 0.74 7.55
C ASN A 38 -35.32 0.80 6.28
N ILE A 39 -35.22 -0.18 5.39
CA ILE A 39 -35.90 -0.18 4.09
C ILE A 39 -37.40 0.08 4.20
N ALA A 40 -38.05 -0.50 5.20
CA ALA A 40 -39.49 -0.35 5.38
C ALA A 40 -39.90 1.07 5.81
N LEU A 41 -39.00 1.87 6.41
CA LEU A 41 -39.25 3.29 6.70
C LEU A 41 -39.49 4.14 5.43
N ARG A 42 -39.10 3.63 4.26
CA ARG A 42 -39.28 4.28 2.96
C ARG A 42 -40.53 3.81 2.22
N MET A 43 -41.39 3.03 2.87
CA MET A 43 -42.62 2.47 2.31
C MET A 43 -43.86 3.11 2.96
N ASP A 44 -45.01 3.08 2.29
CA ASP A 44 -46.24 3.78 2.74
C ASP A 44 -46.73 3.34 4.13
N ASN A 45 -46.55 2.06 4.47
CA ASN A 45 -46.88 1.51 5.78
C ASN A 45 -45.64 0.85 6.41
N PRO A 46 -44.75 1.63 7.06
CA PRO A 46 -43.44 1.12 7.46
C PRO A 46 -43.45 -0.07 8.39
N LEU A 47 -44.24 -0.02 9.46
CA LEU A 47 -44.31 -1.11 10.42
C LEU A 47 -44.90 -2.38 9.80
N GLU A 48 -45.97 -2.24 9.01
CA GLU A 48 -46.62 -3.37 8.34
C GLU A 48 -45.69 -3.99 7.29
N SER A 49 -44.97 -3.17 6.54
CA SER A 49 -43.98 -3.61 5.55
C SER A 49 -42.82 -4.35 6.22
N ALA A 50 -42.30 -3.83 7.34
CA ALA A 50 -41.28 -4.51 8.13
C ALA A 50 -41.80 -5.85 8.67
N GLN A 51 -43.04 -5.90 9.18
CA GLN A 51 -43.65 -7.13 9.67
C GLN A 51 -43.86 -8.16 8.56
N HIS A 52 -44.25 -7.72 7.36
CA HIS A 52 -44.37 -8.57 6.18
C HIS A 52 -43.01 -9.20 5.83
N LEU A 53 -41.97 -8.38 5.71
CA LEU A 53 -40.60 -8.83 5.44
C LEU A 53 -40.10 -9.81 6.50
N ALA A 54 -40.28 -9.50 7.78
CA ALA A 54 -39.86 -10.35 8.90
C ALA A 54 -40.56 -11.72 8.89
N ARG A 55 -41.82 -11.80 8.46
CA ARG A 55 -42.58 -13.05 8.38
C ARG A 55 -42.18 -13.89 7.17
N ASN A 56 -41.92 -13.26 6.03
CA ASN A 56 -41.79 -13.97 4.77
C ASN A 56 -40.34 -14.32 4.40
N ILE A 57 -39.35 -13.55 4.86
CA ILE A 57 -37.94 -13.90 4.65
C ILE A 57 -37.63 -15.18 5.45
N LYS A 58 -37.44 -16.30 4.75
CA LYS A 58 -37.03 -17.58 5.34
C LYS A 58 -35.58 -17.89 4.99
N SER A 59 -34.72 -17.92 5.99
CA SER A 59 -33.32 -18.31 5.84
C SER A 59 -32.80 -18.97 7.10
N GLY A 60 -32.07 -20.08 6.96
CA GLY A 60 -31.38 -20.74 8.08
C GLY A 60 -30.23 -19.91 8.68
N MET A 61 -29.89 -18.77 8.06
CA MET A 61 -28.91 -17.83 8.59
C MET A 61 -29.37 -17.12 9.86
N PHE A 62 -30.69 -16.99 10.07
CA PHE A 62 -31.24 -16.17 11.15
C PHE A 62 -31.98 -17.04 12.17
N SER A 63 -31.75 -16.77 13.45
CA SER A 63 -32.57 -17.31 14.56
C SER A 63 -33.89 -16.56 14.67
N LYS A 64 -33.86 -15.25 14.37
CA LYS A 64 -35.01 -14.36 14.41
C LYS A 64 -34.83 -13.23 13.41
N ILE A 65 -35.93 -12.80 12.79
CA ILE A 65 -36.04 -11.51 12.11
C ILE A 65 -37.18 -10.76 12.80
N GLU A 66 -36.92 -9.54 13.24
CA GLU A 66 -37.84 -8.76 14.06
C GLU A 66 -38.15 -7.42 13.42
N ALA A 67 -39.44 -7.12 13.30
CA ALA A 67 -39.91 -5.81 12.91
C ALA A 67 -40.16 -4.96 14.17
N VAL A 68 -39.48 -3.82 14.29
CA VAL A 68 -39.58 -2.90 15.43
C VAL A 68 -40.10 -1.55 14.96
N LYS A 69 -40.90 -0.86 15.78
CA LYS A 69 -41.39 0.49 15.49
C LYS A 69 -40.22 1.47 15.29
N PRO A 70 -40.32 2.43 14.34
CA PRO A 70 -41.45 2.67 13.44
C PRO A 70 -41.46 1.81 12.17
N GLY A 71 -40.46 0.97 11.93
CA GLY A 71 -40.35 0.10 10.74
C GLY A 71 -38.92 -0.38 10.50
N PHE A 72 -38.17 -0.64 11.57
CA PHE A 72 -36.85 -1.26 11.48
C PHE A 72 -36.98 -2.77 11.33
N LEU A 73 -36.11 -3.36 10.54
CA LEU A 73 -36.02 -4.80 10.34
C LEU A 73 -34.68 -5.29 10.88
N ASN A 74 -34.72 -5.94 12.05
CA ASN A 74 -33.57 -6.42 12.78
C ASN A 74 -33.36 -7.92 12.51
N PHE A 75 -32.12 -8.31 12.23
CA PHE A 75 -31.72 -9.67 11.89
C PHE A 75 -30.79 -10.21 12.97
N TYR A 76 -31.13 -11.37 13.52
CA TYR A 76 -30.34 -12.07 14.53
C TYR A 76 -29.82 -13.36 13.90
N LEU A 77 -28.51 -13.52 13.83
CA LEU A 77 -27.87 -14.70 13.27
C LEU A 77 -28.21 -15.94 14.11
N SER A 78 -28.31 -17.09 13.46
CA SER A 78 -28.49 -18.36 14.15
C SER A 78 -27.15 -18.89 14.66
N GLU A 79 -27.17 -19.55 15.82
CA GLU A 79 -25.99 -20.23 16.35
C GLU A 79 -25.45 -21.27 15.37
N SER A 80 -26.33 -21.99 14.68
CA SER A 80 -25.95 -22.99 13.68
C SER A 80 -25.20 -22.38 12.49
N PHE A 81 -25.59 -21.17 12.06
CA PHE A 81 -24.86 -20.43 11.03
C PHE A 81 -23.48 -19.99 11.53
N LEU A 82 -23.39 -19.44 12.74
CA LEU A 82 -22.11 -19.02 13.32
C LEU A 82 -21.16 -20.21 13.53
N GLN A 83 -21.66 -21.35 14.04
CA GLN A 83 -20.88 -22.59 14.19
C GLN A 83 -20.39 -23.12 12.84
N LYS A 84 -21.20 -23.05 11.79
CA LYS A 84 -20.78 -23.40 10.42
C LYS A 84 -19.64 -22.50 9.95
N LYS A 85 -19.74 -21.19 10.18
CA LYS A 85 -18.67 -20.23 9.85
C LYS A 85 -17.39 -20.47 10.64
N LEU A 86 -17.50 -20.83 11.92
CA LEU A 86 -16.34 -21.22 12.72
C LEU A 86 -15.64 -22.47 12.16
N LYS A 87 -16.41 -23.47 11.72
CA LYS A 87 -15.85 -24.66 11.04
C LYS A 87 -15.13 -24.29 9.74
N GLU A 88 -15.65 -23.34 8.97
CA GLU A 88 -14.98 -22.81 7.77
C GLU A 88 -13.65 -22.12 8.14
N ILE A 89 -13.63 -21.27 9.18
CA ILE A 89 -12.41 -20.61 9.68
C ILE A 89 -11.35 -21.64 10.09
N ILE A 90 -11.73 -22.64 10.89
CA ILE A 90 -10.82 -23.70 11.35
C ILE A 90 -10.28 -24.53 10.17
N LYS A 91 -11.12 -24.79 9.17
CA LYS A 91 -10.71 -25.52 7.96
C LYS A 91 -9.75 -24.72 7.09
N GLU A 92 -10.00 -23.41 6.92
CA GLU A 92 -9.21 -22.54 6.05
C GLU A 92 -7.92 -22.03 6.72
N LYS A 93 -7.87 -21.93 8.05
CA LYS A 93 -6.69 -21.47 8.83
C LYS A 93 -6.13 -20.16 8.26
N ASP A 94 -4.84 -20.13 7.92
CA ASP A 94 -4.13 -18.99 7.34
C ASP A 94 -4.66 -18.58 5.96
N ARG A 95 -5.54 -19.37 5.33
CA ARG A 95 -6.21 -19.03 4.07
C ARG A 95 -7.55 -18.32 4.29
N PHE A 96 -8.08 -18.29 5.51
CA PHE A 96 -9.30 -17.57 5.79
C PHE A 96 -9.14 -16.08 5.45
N GLY A 97 -10.17 -15.50 4.86
CA GLY A 97 -10.16 -14.12 4.38
C GLY A 97 -9.35 -13.87 3.10
N CYS A 98 -8.77 -14.90 2.48
CA CYS A 98 -8.18 -14.77 1.14
C CYS A 98 -9.29 -14.59 0.09
N LEU A 99 -9.21 -13.51 -0.69
CA LEU A 99 -10.05 -13.31 -1.86
C LEU A 99 -9.55 -14.12 -3.06
N PRO A 100 -10.38 -14.32 -4.10
CA PRO A 100 -9.96 -14.96 -5.35
C PRO A 100 -8.74 -14.25 -5.96
N LYS A 101 -7.83 -15.03 -6.56
CA LYS A 101 -6.66 -14.49 -7.24
C LYS A 101 -7.08 -13.56 -8.39
N LYS A 102 -6.34 -12.46 -8.53
CA LYS A 102 -6.45 -11.49 -9.62
C LYS A 102 -5.23 -11.60 -10.52
N ASN A 103 -5.42 -11.33 -11.81
CA ASN A 103 -4.32 -11.25 -12.77
C ASN A 103 -3.74 -9.83 -12.83
N GLN A 104 -3.41 -9.28 -11.66
CA GLN A 104 -2.87 -7.93 -11.51
C GLN A 104 -1.69 -7.99 -10.54
N THR A 105 -0.56 -7.44 -10.99
CA THR A 105 0.66 -7.32 -10.20
C THR A 105 0.73 -5.93 -9.59
N ILE A 106 1.07 -5.84 -8.31
CA ILE A 106 1.30 -4.59 -7.59
C ILE A 106 2.73 -4.57 -7.07
N ASN A 107 3.49 -3.54 -7.41
CA ASN A 107 4.75 -3.24 -6.75
C ASN A 107 4.47 -2.41 -5.50
N VAL A 108 5.02 -2.84 -4.36
CA VAL A 108 5.00 -2.10 -3.10
C VAL A 108 6.44 -1.77 -2.76
N GLU A 109 6.83 -0.53 -3.05
CA GLU A 109 8.14 0.00 -2.70
C GLU A 109 8.09 0.63 -1.30
N PHE A 110 9.03 0.26 -0.42
CA PHE A 110 9.08 0.80 0.94
C PHE A 110 10.46 0.68 1.59
N ILE A 111 10.64 1.42 2.70
CA ILE A 111 11.90 1.70 3.39
C ILE A 111 12.85 2.57 2.56
N SER A 112 13.28 2.10 1.38
CA SER A 112 14.10 2.77 0.37
C SER A 112 15.14 3.75 0.95
N ALA A 113 15.76 3.35 2.06
CA ALA A 113 16.65 4.21 2.82
C ALA A 113 18.00 4.24 2.13
N ASN A 114 18.57 5.44 2.06
CA ASN A 114 19.88 5.63 1.45
C ASN A 114 20.92 4.80 2.22
N PRO A 115 21.77 4.01 1.53
CA PRO A 115 22.74 3.11 2.13
C PRO A 115 23.95 3.88 2.70
N THR A 116 23.69 4.82 3.60
CA THR A 116 24.68 5.73 4.23
C THR A 116 24.84 5.48 5.72
N GLY A 117 24.01 4.62 6.30
CA GLY A 117 24.11 4.18 7.68
C GLY A 117 23.09 3.08 8.01
N PRO A 118 23.05 2.63 9.27
CA PRO A 118 22.07 1.66 9.72
C PRO A 118 20.65 2.24 9.67
N LEU A 119 19.64 1.36 9.53
CA LEU A 119 18.24 1.75 9.62
C LEU A 119 17.91 2.32 11.01
N THR A 120 17.08 3.35 11.02
CA THR A 120 16.59 4.00 12.24
C THR A 120 15.18 3.54 12.60
N LEU A 121 14.69 3.95 13.78
CA LEU A 121 13.29 3.68 14.17
C LEU A 121 12.27 4.26 13.17
N GLY A 122 12.60 5.37 12.51
CA GLY A 122 11.77 5.96 11.46
C GLY A 122 11.59 5.01 10.27
N ASN A 123 12.66 4.34 9.85
CA ASN A 123 12.61 3.31 8.82
C ASN A 123 11.79 2.10 9.27
N GLY A 124 11.86 1.75 10.55
CA GLY A 124 11.06 0.69 11.15
C GLY A 124 9.55 0.93 10.98
N ARG A 125 9.08 2.16 11.27
CA ARG A 125 7.67 2.53 11.09
C ARG A 125 7.22 2.38 9.64
N GLY A 126 7.98 2.92 8.69
CA GLY A 126 7.67 2.79 7.26
C GLY A 126 7.72 1.34 6.77
N GLY A 127 8.69 0.57 7.28
CA GLY A 127 8.89 -0.85 7.02
C GLY A 127 7.66 -1.69 7.32
N PHE A 128 7.16 -1.62 8.56
CA PHE A 128 5.99 -2.41 8.96
C PHE A 128 4.71 -1.99 8.23
N CYS A 129 4.52 -0.70 7.96
CA CYS A 129 3.38 -0.23 7.17
C CYS A 129 3.39 -0.81 5.75
N GLY A 130 4.54 -0.76 5.07
CA GLY A 130 4.71 -1.30 3.72
C GLY A 130 4.48 -2.81 3.67
N ASP A 131 5.08 -3.56 4.60
CA ASP A 131 4.90 -5.03 4.65
C ASP A 131 3.45 -5.44 4.97
N VAL A 132 2.78 -4.74 5.89
CA VAL A 132 1.36 -4.99 6.19
C VAL A 132 0.49 -4.70 4.96
N LEU A 133 0.74 -3.60 4.24
CA LEU A 133 0.03 -3.30 3.00
C LEU A 133 0.23 -4.42 1.97
N ALA A 134 1.46 -4.87 1.77
CA ALA A 134 1.77 -5.98 0.87
C ALA A 134 1.01 -7.26 1.25
N ARG A 135 1.01 -7.65 2.53
CA ARG A 135 0.25 -8.81 3.03
C ARG A 135 -1.25 -8.70 2.84
N VAL A 136 -1.82 -7.50 3.06
CA VAL A 136 -3.25 -7.25 2.84
C VAL A 136 -3.60 -7.35 1.35
N LEU A 137 -2.74 -6.85 0.46
CA LEU A 137 -2.92 -6.96 -0.99
C LEU A 137 -2.83 -8.42 -1.47
N GLU A 138 -1.90 -9.21 -0.94
CA GLU A 138 -1.83 -10.66 -1.19
C GLU A 138 -3.11 -11.37 -0.73
N LYS A 139 -3.62 -11.02 0.46
CA LYS A 139 -4.91 -11.50 0.95
C LYS A 139 -6.08 -11.07 0.08
N ALA A 140 -6.01 -9.88 -0.53
CA ALA A 140 -7.01 -9.39 -1.47
C ALA A 140 -6.88 -10.03 -2.88
N GLY A 141 -5.95 -10.96 -3.06
CA GLY A 141 -5.81 -11.79 -4.26
C GLY A 141 -4.82 -11.25 -5.30
N TYR A 142 -4.11 -10.16 -5.03
CA TYR A 142 -3.12 -9.59 -5.95
C TYR A 142 -1.81 -10.39 -5.94
N ILE A 143 -1.06 -10.28 -7.05
CA ILE A 143 0.35 -10.69 -7.10
C ILE A 143 1.16 -9.49 -6.61
N VAL A 144 1.88 -9.62 -5.50
CA VAL A 144 2.59 -8.49 -4.89
C VAL A 144 4.09 -8.69 -5.01
N CYS A 145 4.80 -7.65 -5.42
CA CYS A 145 6.26 -7.55 -5.40
C CYS A 145 6.64 -6.53 -4.33
N ARG A 146 7.46 -6.93 -3.36
CA ARG A 146 8.06 -6.03 -2.37
C ARG A 146 9.40 -5.54 -2.90
N GLU A 147 9.53 -4.25 -3.11
CA GLU A 147 10.75 -3.64 -3.66
C GLU A 147 11.42 -2.71 -2.65
N TYR A 148 12.75 -2.81 -2.58
CA TYR A 148 13.60 -1.84 -1.91
C TYR A 148 14.36 -1.05 -2.97
N TYR A 149 14.05 0.24 -3.10
CA TYR A 149 14.81 1.14 -3.96
C TYR A 149 16.08 1.63 -3.25
N ILE A 150 17.23 1.30 -3.81
CA ILE A 150 18.54 1.63 -3.27
C ILE A 150 19.04 2.90 -3.95
N ASN A 151 18.98 4.02 -3.22
CA ASN A 151 19.60 5.29 -3.58
C ASN A 151 21.13 5.23 -3.43
N ASP A 152 21.81 4.39 -4.20
CA ASP A 152 23.25 4.14 -4.16
C ASP A 152 24.07 5.11 -5.03
N ARG A 153 23.51 6.27 -5.38
CA ARG A 153 24.17 7.31 -6.16
C ARG A 153 24.01 8.70 -5.54
N GLY A 154 24.87 9.62 -5.97
CA GLY A 154 24.72 11.05 -5.73
C GLY A 154 25.49 11.56 -4.51
N VAL A 155 25.18 12.80 -4.12
CA VAL A 155 25.95 13.58 -3.14
C VAL A 155 26.03 12.89 -1.78
N GLN A 156 25.03 12.10 -1.39
CA GLN A 156 25.06 11.40 -0.11
C GLN A 156 26.11 10.28 -0.07
N ILE A 157 26.33 9.58 -1.18
CA ILE A 157 27.36 8.56 -1.29
C ILE A 157 28.75 9.20 -1.29
N GLU A 158 28.92 10.34 -1.96
CA GLU A 158 30.18 11.11 -1.90
C GLU A 158 30.47 11.60 -0.47
N LYS A 159 29.47 12.14 0.21
CA LYS A 159 29.55 12.55 1.62
C LYS A 159 29.85 11.37 2.56
N LEU A 160 29.32 10.19 2.29
CA LEU A 160 29.69 8.97 2.99
C LEU A 160 31.17 8.70 2.81
N GLY A 161 31.68 8.78 1.58
CA GLY A 161 33.09 8.65 1.27
C GLY A 161 34.01 9.58 2.07
N HIS A 162 33.72 10.88 2.07
CA HIS A 162 34.40 11.87 2.90
C HIS A 162 34.41 11.49 4.38
N SER A 163 33.28 10.97 4.88
CA SER A 163 33.14 10.52 6.26
C SER A 163 33.96 9.27 6.58
N ILE A 164 34.08 8.34 5.62
CA ILE A 164 34.92 7.14 5.73
C ILE A 164 36.40 7.51 5.74
N LEU A 165 36.81 8.50 4.94
CA LEU A 165 38.19 9.02 4.91
C LEU A 165 38.51 9.94 6.09
N LYS A 166 37.48 10.38 6.84
CA LYS A 166 37.59 11.28 7.99
C LYS A 166 38.24 12.63 7.62
N ASP A 167 37.92 13.13 6.44
CA ASP A 167 38.38 14.45 6.00
C ASP A 167 37.48 15.59 6.52
N ASP A 168 37.77 16.81 6.08
CA ASP A 168 37.09 18.03 6.48
C ASP A 168 35.64 18.13 5.99
N GLN A 169 35.23 17.29 5.03
CA GLN A 169 33.89 17.22 4.46
C GLN A 169 33.05 16.09 5.07
N ALA A 170 33.55 15.41 6.11
CA ALA A 170 32.84 14.36 6.82
C ALA A 170 31.54 14.85 7.48
N VAL A 171 30.42 14.21 7.12
CA VAL A 171 29.08 14.52 7.69
C VAL A 171 28.50 13.37 8.51
N TYR A 172 28.86 12.13 8.20
CA TYR A 172 28.40 10.94 8.91
C TYR A 172 29.39 10.57 10.01
N LYS A 173 28.87 10.19 11.18
CA LYS A 173 29.66 9.88 12.38
C LYS A 173 29.09 8.66 13.10
N GLY A 174 29.90 8.05 13.95
CA GLY A 174 29.52 6.94 14.81
C GLY A 174 30.39 5.72 14.61
N GLU A 175 30.17 4.71 15.44
CA GLU A 175 31.02 3.51 15.50
C GLU A 175 31.09 2.77 14.15
N TYR A 176 29.99 2.72 13.39
CA TYR A 176 29.97 2.09 12.07
C TYR A 176 30.90 2.78 11.07
N ILE A 177 31.04 4.11 11.13
CA ILE A 177 32.01 4.87 10.31
C ILE A 177 33.43 4.53 10.74
N ASP A 178 33.69 4.46 12.04
CA ASP A 178 35.01 4.10 12.57
C ASP A 178 35.43 2.68 12.13
N GLN A 179 34.49 1.73 12.14
CA GLN A 179 34.73 0.36 11.67
C GLN A 179 34.96 0.31 10.16
N LEU A 180 34.17 1.03 9.37
CA LEU A 180 34.30 1.07 7.91
C LEU A 180 35.58 1.80 7.45
N SER A 181 36.00 2.87 8.12
CA SER A 181 37.24 3.63 7.82
C SER A 181 38.51 2.76 7.90
N LYS A 182 38.47 1.68 8.69
CA LYS A 182 39.54 0.69 8.79
C LYS A 182 39.57 -0.28 7.61
N ARG A 183 38.42 -0.53 6.99
CA ARG A 183 38.21 -1.55 5.95
C ARG A 183 38.23 -1.00 4.53
N VAL A 184 37.78 0.24 4.37
CA VAL A 184 37.60 0.88 3.06
C VAL A 184 38.74 1.86 2.80
N LYS A 185 39.27 1.81 1.58
CA LYS A 185 40.34 2.67 1.06
C LYS A 185 39.99 3.10 -0.37
N GLY A 186 40.59 4.20 -0.82
CA GLY A 186 40.37 4.80 -2.13
C GLY A 186 40.28 6.32 -2.02
N ASP A 187 39.90 6.98 -3.11
CA ASP A 187 39.41 8.35 -3.05
C ASP A 187 38.00 8.42 -2.44
N TYR A 188 37.47 9.62 -2.24
CA TYR A 188 36.16 9.79 -1.58
C TYR A 188 35.02 9.15 -2.38
N LYS A 189 35.08 9.09 -3.71
CA LYS A 189 34.02 8.46 -4.51
C LYS A 189 34.06 6.95 -4.34
N GLU A 190 35.23 6.36 -4.54
CA GLU A 190 35.43 4.91 -4.39
C GLU A 190 35.15 4.44 -2.96
N ALA A 191 35.57 5.22 -1.96
CA ALA A 191 35.30 4.92 -0.56
C ALA A 191 33.80 4.97 -0.25
N GLY A 192 33.09 5.97 -0.78
CA GLY A 192 31.64 6.10 -0.64
C GLY A 192 30.89 4.91 -1.22
N GLU A 193 31.24 4.51 -2.45
CA GLU A 193 30.60 3.36 -3.12
C GLU A 193 30.85 2.05 -2.38
N LYS A 194 32.09 1.75 -2.01
CA LYS A 194 32.43 0.54 -1.24
C LYS A 194 31.72 0.49 0.11
N ALA A 195 31.73 1.61 0.83
CA ALA A 195 31.06 1.70 2.13
C ALA A 195 29.54 1.53 2.00
N SER A 196 28.94 2.12 0.96
CA SER A 196 27.52 1.97 0.66
C SER A 196 27.13 0.51 0.42
N SER A 197 27.90 -0.23 -0.38
CA SER A 197 27.66 -1.66 -0.59
C SER A 197 27.80 -2.47 0.71
N ILE A 198 28.81 -2.18 1.53
CA ILE A 198 28.99 -2.86 2.82
C ILE A 198 27.81 -2.57 3.77
N ILE A 199 27.35 -1.32 3.85
CA ILE A 199 26.20 -0.94 4.69
C ILE A 199 24.94 -1.66 4.23
N LEU A 200 24.70 -1.73 2.92
CA LEU A 200 23.55 -2.44 2.37
C LEU A 200 23.56 -3.93 2.76
N GLU A 201 24.68 -4.63 2.52
CA GLU A 201 24.79 -6.08 2.72
C GLU A 201 24.93 -6.49 4.19
N GLU A 202 25.69 -5.74 4.99
CA GLU A 202 26.03 -6.14 6.36
C GLU A 202 25.13 -5.47 7.41
N MET A 203 24.43 -4.38 7.08
CA MET A 203 23.60 -3.64 8.05
C MET A 203 22.13 -3.62 7.66
N ILE A 204 21.78 -3.13 6.47
CA ILE A 204 20.38 -2.92 6.07
C ILE A 204 19.67 -4.25 5.82
N LYS A 205 20.18 -5.09 4.90
CA LYS A 205 19.59 -6.39 4.55
C LYS A 205 19.39 -7.31 5.77
N PRO A 206 20.38 -7.46 6.68
CA PRO A 206 20.18 -8.25 7.89
C PRO A 206 19.15 -7.64 8.84
N THR A 207 19.06 -6.31 8.90
CA THR A 207 18.11 -5.62 9.78
C THR A 207 16.67 -5.82 9.32
N VAL A 208 16.37 -5.63 8.03
CA VAL A 208 15.01 -5.88 7.51
C VAL A 208 14.61 -7.35 7.66
N LYS A 209 15.55 -8.28 7.48
CA LYS A 209 15.31 -9.71 7.74
C LYS A 209 14.98 -9.97 9.22
N ARG A 210 15.69 -9.36 10.17
CA ARG A 210 15.36 -9.45 11.60
C ARG A 210 14.01 -8.82 11.95
N MET A 211 13.54 -7.86 11.14
CA MET A 211 12.20 -7.29 11.27
C MET A 211 11.10 -8.21 10.71
N GLY A 212 11.46 -9.33 10.06
CA GLY A 212 10.50 -10.23 9.42
C GLY A 212 9.98 -9.71 8.08
N ILE A 213 10.74 -8.80 7.45
CA ILE A 213 10.43 -8.22 6.13
C ILE A 213 11.36 -8.88 5.11
N ASP A 214 10.76 -9.51 4.11
CA ASP A 214 11.45 -10.09 2.97
C ASP A 214 11.13 -9.27 1.71
N PHE A 215 12.18 -8.78 1.03
CA PHE A 215 12.04 -8.06 -0.23
C PHE A 215 12.28 -9.01 -1.40
N ASP A 216 11.45 -8.89 -2.43
CA ASP A 216 11.55 -9.66 -3.67
C ASP A 216 12.59 -9.02 -4.62
N VAL A 217 12.64 -7.68 -4.64
CA VAL A 217 13.53 -6.91 -5.51
C VAL A 217 14.33 -5.90 -4.70
N TRP A 218 15.63 -5.84 -4.98
CA TRP A 218 16.55 -4.81 -4.50
C TRP A 218 17.00 -4.01 -5.72
N PHE A 219 16.34 -2.90 -5.99
CA PHE A 219 16.55 -2.11 -7.21
C PHE A 219 17.60 -1.03 -6.97
N SER A 220 18.69 -1.01 -7.74
CA SER A 220 19.77 -0.03 -7.60
C SER A 220 19.57 1.15 -8.55
N GLU A 221 19.57 2.37 -8.02
CA GLU A 221 19.48 3.60 -8.82
C GLU A 221 20.60 3.68 -9.86
N LYS A 222 21.81 3.18 -9.56
CA LYS A 222 22.91 3.14 -10.54
C LYS A 222 22.50 2.48 -11.86
N THR A 223 21.64 1.46 -11.82
CA THR A 223 21.23 0.71 -13.01
C THR A 223 20.48 1.58 -14.01
N LEU A 224 19.65 2.53 -13.55
CA LEU A 224 18.88 3.47 -14.39
C LEU A 224 19.76 4.37 -15.26
N TYR A 225 20.98 4.66 -14.79
CA TYR A 225 21.94 5.49 -15.49
C TYR A 225 22.89 4.67 -16.36
N GLN A 226 23.28 3.47 -15.89
CA GLN A 226 24.12 2.55 -16.66
C GLN A 226 23.42 2.07 -17.93
N ASP A 227 22.12 1.83 -17.87
CA ASP A 227 21.36 1.30 -19.00
C ASP A 227 20.71 2.39 -19.85
N SER A 228 20.96 3.67 -19.56
CA SER A 228 20.33 4.84 -20.19
C SER A 228 18.80 4.91 -20.07
N SER A 229 18.17 4.23 -19.10
CA SER A 229 16.71 4.28 -18.90
C SER A 229 16.20 5.70 -18.74
N VAL A 230 16.86 6.52 -17.93
CA VAL A 230 16.47 7.92 -17.74
C VAL A 230 16.48 8.71 -19.05
N ASP A 231 17.53 8.53 -19.87
CA ASP A 231 17.62 9.21 -21.17
C ASP A 231 16.55 8.74 -22.15
N ARG A 232 16.21 7.45 -22.14
CA ARG A 232 15.14 6.91 -22.98
C ARG A 232 13.79 7.50 -22.58
N THR A 233 13.50 7.59 -21.29
CA THR A 233 12.24 8.16 -20.78
C THR A 233 12.11 9.63 -21.13
N ILE A 234 13.15 10.44 -20.91
CA ILE A 234 13.14 11.87 -21.26
C ILE A 234 12.90 12.05 -22.77
N LYS A 235 13.57 11.26 -23.62
CA LYS A 235 13.36 11.29 -25.07
C LYS A 235 11.94 10.90 -25.49
N ASP A 236 11.31 9.97 -24.79
CA ASP A 236 9.92 9.60 -25.06
C ASP A 236 8.95 10.73 -24.69
N LEU A 237 9.17 11.38 -23.54
CA LEU A 237 8.41 12.58 -23.14
C LEU A 237 8.57 13.73 -24.15
N GLU A 238 9.79 13.96 -24.64
CA GLU A 238 10.09 14.93 -25.71
C GLU A 238 9.30 14.62 -26.98
N LYS A 239 9.35 13.37 -27.46
CA LYS A 239 8.63 12.94 -28.67
C LYS A 239 7.12 13.09 -28.56
N ARG A 240 6.58 12.93 -27.36
CA ARG A 240 5.15 13.10 -27.07
C ARG A 240 4.75 14.56 -26.81
N GLY A 241 5.70 15.50 -26.85
CA GLY A 241 5.44 16.93 -26.66
C GLY A 241 5.22 17.36 -25.21
N PHE A 242 5.56 16.49 -24.25
CA PHE A 242 5.40 16.76 -22.81
C PHE A 242 6.59 17.49 -22.19
N THR A 243 7.59 17.89 -22.97
CA THR A 243 8.72 18.68 -22.48
C THR A 243 8.86 20.01 -23.20
N TYR A 244 9.59 20.93 -22.59
CA TYR A 244 10.04 22.17 -23.21
C TYR A 244 11.36 22.63 -22.61
N VAL A 245 12.07 23.51 -23.33
CA VAL A 245 13.30 24.13 -22.84
C VAL A 245 12.99 25.55 -22.39
N SER A 246 13.34 25.88 -21.15
CA SER A 246 13.26 27.23 -20.60
C SER A 246 14.43 27.45 -19.65
N GLU A 247 15.02 28.65 -19.66
CA GLU A 247 16.16 29.00 -18.81
C GLU A 247 17.35 28.03 -18.94
N LYS A 248 17.57 27.49 -20.15
CA LYS A 248 18.57 26.44 -20.46
C LYS A 248 18.34 25.10 -19.74
N ALA A 249 17.21 24.92 -19.08
CA ALA A 249 16.79 23.67 -18.45
C ALA A 249 15.70 22.99 -19.29
N THR A 250 15.63 21.66 -19.21
CA THR A 250 14.54 20.86 -19.79
C THR A 250 13.48 20.63 -18.72
N TRP A 251 12.24 21.01 -19.01
CA TRP A 251 11.09 20.94 -18.12
C TRP A 251 10.08 19.92 -18.64
N PHE A 252 9.43 19.21 -17.71
CA PHE A 252 8.26 18.38 -17.93
C PHE A 252 6.99 19.20 -17.69
N LYS A 253 6.07 19.21 -18.66
CA LYS A 253 4.77 19.90 -18.64
C LYS A 253 3.76 19.18 -17.73
N SER A 254 4.13 18.95 -16.49
CA SER A 254 3.26 18.21 -15.57
C SER A 254 2.01 19.00 -15.18
N LYS A 255 1.98 20.34 -15.33
CA LYS A 255 0.74 21.13 -15.14
C LYS A 255 -0.38 20.71 -16.09
N ASP A 256 -0.02 20.30 -17.31
CA ASP A 256 -0.99 19.79 -18.29
C ASP A 256 -1.60 18.44 -17.84
N LEU A 257 -1.03 17.82 -16.80
CA LEU A 257 -1.38 16.51 -16.23
C LEU A 257 -1.80 16.63 -14.75
N GLU A 258 -2.38 17.77 -14.36
CA GLU A 258 -2.93 18.04 -13.03
C GLU A 258 -1.90 18.16 -11.88
N ASP A 259 -0.61 18.34 -12.19
CA ASP A 259 0.42 18.67 -11.21
C ASP A 259 0.39 20.17 -10.84
N ASP A 260 0.91 20.53 -9.67
CA ASP A 260 0.91 21.92 -9.18
C ASP A 260 1.88 22.83 -9.96
N LYS A 261 2.97 22.25 -10.45
CA LYS A 261 3.99 22.95 -11.24
C LYS A 261 4.74 22.02 -12.17
N ASP A 262 5.23 22.59 -13.26
CA ASP A 262 6.15 21.91 -14.15
C ASP A 262 7.43 21.53 -13.40
N ARG A 263 7.98 20.38 -13.75
CA ARG A 263 9.13 19.78 -13.06
C ARG A 263 10.36 19.86 -13.93
N VAL A 264 11.48 20.28 -13.36
CA VAL A 264 12.76 20.27 -14.07
C VAL A 264 13.24 18.82 -14.19
N LEU A 265 13.50 18.36 -15.42
CA LEU A 265 14.12 17.07 -15.71
C LEU A 265 15.65 17.20 -15.82
N ILE A 266 16.12 18.21 -16.55
CA ILE A 266 17.53 18.49 -16.76
C ILE A 266 17.79 19.95 -16.39
N ARG A 267 18.74 20.16 -15.47
CA ARG A 267 19.13 21.50 -15.01
C ARG A 267 19.93 22.24 -16.08
N SER A 268 20.12 23.54 -15.87
CA SER A 268 20.90 24.40 -16.78
C SER A 268 22.38 24.04 -16.89
N ASP A 269 22.91 23.27 -15.94
CA ASP A 269 24.27 22.70 -15.96
C ASP A 269 24.35 21.33 -16.67
N GLY A 270 23.24 20.84 -17.22
CA GLY A 270 23.13 19.55 -17.91
C GLY A 270 22.93 18.36 -16.98
N GLN A 271 22.89 18.54 -15.65
CA GLN A 271 22.64 17.43 -14.73
C GLN A 271 21.14 17.09 -14.65
N LYS A 272 20.84 15.79 -14.64
CA LYS A 272 19.48 15.28 -14.40
C LYS A 272 19.08 15.50 -12.94
N THR A 273 17.81 15.81 -12.72
CA THR A 273 17.25 15.95 -11.37
C THR A 273 16.86 14.59 -10.79
N TYR A 274 16.63 14.53 -9.48
CA TYR A 274 16.06 13.33 -8.83
C TYR A 274 14.68 12.98 -9.40
N PHE A 275 13.89 14.00 -9.79
CA PHE A 275 12.59 13.80 -10.45
C PHE A 275 12.72 13.14 -11.82
N ALA A 276 13.87 13.24 -12.50
CA ALA A 276 14.07 12.58 -13.77
C ALA A 276 14.38 11.08 -13.63
N SER A 277 14.89 10.65 -12.47
CA SER A 277 15.14 9.23 -12.17
C SER A 277 13.97 8.51 -11.51
N ASP A 278 13.00 9.27 -10.99
CA ASP A 278 11.72 8.78 -10.45
C ASP A 278 10.77 8.42 -11.62
#